data_AF-A0A850LWV1-F1
#
_entry.id   AF-A0A850LWV1-F1
#
_cell.length_a   1.000
_cell.length_b   1.000
_cell.length_c   1.000
_cell.angle_alpha   90.00
_cell.angle_beta   90.00
_cell.angle_gamma   90.00
#
_symmetry.space_group_name_H-M   'P 1'
#
loop_
_entity.id
_entity.type
_entity.pdbx_description
1 polymer ?
#
loop_
_entity_poly.entity_id
_entity_poly.type
_entity_poly.pdbx_seq_one_letter_code
_entity_poly.pdbx_strand_id
1 'polypeptide(L)'
;MIPFKKREKISDDKVRVVQRMLVHKSELMYYPKKCIKCGFCIPTCPKESRFLAEPDDPNLPGPVETDPETCYFCGICDYICPTGANELLINDEHKLIICENGALPELKPIKLKSKAGEPVDKILQGKIVIVPSKCPVDCKLCVDECPMEVIEFTSLKKDRKVKLNRDNCIYCFACKRVCPVPDEAIILDRTRILYDTEKEEGEFSNPFSDIIKALISIEAKAKTLGGLAARKSNLRIKELLREKE
;
A
#
# COMPACT_ATOMS: atom_id res chain seq x y z
N MET A 1 29.28 16.61 8.30
CA MET A 1 29.57 15.76 7.12
C MET A 1 28.33 15.74 6.25
N ILE A 2 28.44 16.07 4.97
CA ILE A 2 27.34 15.98 3.99
C ILE A 2 27.52 14.64 3.26
N PRO A 3 26.46 13.85 3.03
CA PRO A 3 25.05 14.13 3.24
C PRO A 3 24.61 14.09 4.70
N PHE A 4 23.80 15.07 5.12
CA PHE A 4 23.10 15.04 6.41
C PHE A 4 21.68 14.51 6.19
N LYS A 5 21.32 13.43 6.87
CA LYS A 5 19.95 12.90 6.89
C LYS A 5 19.42 12.89 8.32
N LYS A 6 18.12 13.17 8.48
CA LYS A 6 17.47 13.16 9.79
C LYS A 6 15.96 12.92 9.66
N ARG A 7 15.40 12.22 10.64
CA ARG A 7 13.95 12.15 10.90
C ARG A 7 13.57 13.16 11.97
N GLU A 8 12.49 13.89 11.74
CA GLU A 8 12.00 14.94 12.63
C GLU A 8 10.49 14.81 12.79
N LYS A 9 10.02 14.75 14.04
CA LYS A 9 8.60 14.91 14.35
C LYS A 9 8.29 16.41 14.37
N ILE A 10 7.48 16.88 13.43
CA ILE A 10 7.10 18.29 13.32
C ILE A 10 5.89 18.59 14.20
N SER A 11 4.93 17.66 14.24
CA SER A 11 3.77 17.65 15.14
C SER A 11 3.27 16.21 15.31
N ASP A 12 2.19 15.99 16.06
CA ASP A 12 1.56 14.67 16.17
C ASP A 12 1.04 14.14 14.82
N ASP A 13 0.74 15.04 13.89
CA ASP A 13 0.14 14.71 12.60
C ASP A 13 1.08 14.92 11.41
N LYS A 14 2.35 15.22 11.67
CA LYS A 14 3.32 15.53 10.62
C LYS A 14 4.72 15.08 11.02
N VAL A 15 5.27 14.17 10.24
CA VAL A 15 6.65 13.68 10.36
C VAL A 15 7.39 14.07 9.09
N ARG A 16 8.65 14.47 9.23
CA ARG A 16 9.54 14.80 8.13
C ARG A 16 10.76 13.91 8.16
N VAL A 17 11.15 13.38 7.01
CA VAL A 17 12.51 12.89 6.77
C VAL A 17 13.18 13.89 5.85
N VAL A 18 14.36 14.37 6.20
CA VAL A 18 15.07 15.42 5.45
C VAL A 18 16.48 14.97 5.10
N GLN A 19 16.91 15.28 3.88
CA GLN A 19 18.29 15.21 3.43
C GLN A 19 18.75 16.58 2.93
N ARG A 20 19.87 17.06 3.45
CA ARG A 20 20.51 18.29 2.97
C ARG A 20 21.80 17.95 2.21
N MET A 21 21.81 18.33 0.93
CA MET A 21 22.98 18.28 0.04
C MET A 21 23.54 19.71 -0.13
N LEU A 22 24.68 19.84 -0.81
CA LEU A 22 25.29 21.15 -1.10
C LEU A 22 24.38 22.05 -1.97
N VAL A 23 23.63 21.45 -2.89
CA VAL A 23 22.88 22.17 -3.94
C VAL A 23 21.36 22.02 -3.86
N HIS A 24 20.87 21.08 -3.06
CA HIS A 24 19.43 20.88 -2.88
C HIS A 24 19.10 20.29 -1.52
N LYS A 25 17.84 20.46 -1.13
CA LYS A 25 17.23 19.88 0.06
C LYS A 25 16.05 19.01 -0.38
N SER A 26 16.05 17.76 0.06
CA SER A 26 14.95 16.83 -0.18
C SER A 26 14.22 16.54 1.13
N GLU A 27 12.90 16.63 1.14
CA GLU A 27 12.06 16.40 2.30
C GLU A 27 10.94 15.43 1.92
N LEU A 28 10.89 14.27 2.58
CA LEU A 28 9.74 13.38 2.51
C LEU A 28 8.84 13.69 3.70
N MET A 29 7.72 14.36 3.42
CA MET A 29 6.68 14.63 4.39
C MET A 29 5.76 13.42 4.52
N TYR A 30 5.38 13.10 5.75
CA TYR A 30 4.44 12.04 6.08
C TYR A 30 3.35 12.57 7.02
N TYR A 31 2.10 12.28 6.66
CA TYR A 31 0.89 12.71 7.39
C TYR A 31 0.16 11.47 7.95
N PRO A 32 0.45 11.05 9.21
CA PRO A 32 -0.10 9.83 9.79
C PRO A 32 -1.63 9.75 9.75
N LYS A 33 -2.34 10.86 9.98
CA LYS A 33 -3.81 10.91 9.95
C LYS A 33 -4.42 10.60 8.57
N LYS A 34 -3.70 10.87 7.47
CA LYS A 34 -4.14 10.52 6.12
C LYS A 34 -3.82 9.06 5.76
N CYS A 35 -2.88 8.44 6.47
CA CYS A 35 -2.39 7.10 6.15
C CYS A 35 -3.40 6.02 6.55
N ILE A 36 -4.03 5.40 5.56
CA ILE A 36 -4.93 4.25 5.76
C ILE A 36 -4.18 2.91 5.91
N LYS A 37 -2.86 2.94 6.12
CA LYS A 37 -2.01 1.76 6.33
C LYS A 37 -2.13 0.70 5.22
N CYS A 38 -2.43 1.12 3.98
CA CYS A 38 -2.59 0.22 2.83
C CYS A 38 -1.30 -0.51 2.43
N GLY A 39 -0.14 0.02 2.86
CA GLY A 39 1.17 -0.55 2.60
C GLY A 39 1.63 -0.52 1.14
N PHE A 40 1.00 0.25 0.25
CA PHE A 40 1.40 0.33 -1.17
C PHE A 40 2.85 0.78 -1.35
N CYS A 41 3.35 1.66 -0.48
CA CYS A 41 4.72 2.17 -0.51
C CYS A 41 5.78 1.19 -0.01
N ILE A 42 5.39 0.09 0.63
CA ILE A 42 6.32 -0.88 1.21
C ILE A 42 6.96 -1.73 0.11
N PRO A 43 6.21 -2.49 -0.71
CA PRO A 43 6.81 -3.32 -1.74
C PRO A 43 7.38 -2.50 -2.90
N THR A 44 6.89 -1.28 -3.14
CA THR A 44 7.36 -0.42 -4.24
C THR A 44 8.60 0.39 -3.88
N CYS A 45 9.04 0.40 -2.62
CA CYS A 45 10.25 1.12 -2.22
C CYS A 45 11.49 0.31 -2.62
N PRO A 46 12.31 0.78 -3.58
CA PRO A 46 13.43 -0.01 -4.11
C PRO A 46 14.63 -0.09 -3.15
N LYS A 47 14.61 0.66 -2.05
CA LYS A 47 15.59 0.55 -0.95
C LYS A 47 15.01 -0.08 0.31
N GLU A 48 13.78 -0.57 0.25
CA GLU A 48 13.08 -1.17 1.38
C GLU A 48 13.04 -0.29 2.65
N SER A 49 13.25 1.02 2.49
CA SER A 49 13.23 2.00 3.57
C SER A 49 11.85 2.21 4.21
N ARG A 50 10.80 1.60 3.66
CA ARG A 50 9.41 1.76 4.13
C ARG A 50 8.95 0.46 4.78
N PHE A 51 8.49 0.54 6.02
CA PHE A 51 8.07 -0.61 6.81
C PHE A 51 6.89 -0.25 7.72
N LEU A 52 6.20 -1.28 8.25
CA LEU A 52 5.22 -1.09 9.32
C LEU A 52 5.99 -1.09 10.64
N ALA A 53 5.84 -0.03 11.43
CA ALA A 53 6.31 -0.02 12.80
C ALA A 53 5.46 -0.94 13.68
N GLU A 54 5.89 -1.12 14.92
CA GLU A 54 5.13 -1.85 15.92
C GLU A 54 3.75 -1.20 16.11
N PRO A 55 2.68 -1.99 16.12
CA PRO A 55 1.35 -1.46 16.37
C PRO A 55 1.08 -1.25 17.85
N ASP A 56 0.27 -0.24 18.16
CA ASP A 56 -0.28 -0.07 19.52
C ASP A 56 -1.30 -1.16 19.86
N ASP A 57 -2.07 -1.63 18.87
CA ASP A 57 -3.00 -2.75 18.98
C ASP A 57 -2.45 -3.96 18.20
N PRO A 58 -2.17 -5.10 18.86
CA PRO A 58 -1.65 -6.32 18.21
C PRO A 58 -2.50 -6.83 17.04
N ASN A 59 -3.78 -6.46 16.98
CA ASN A 59 -4.72 -6.88 15.95
C ASN A 59 -4.73 -5.95 14.73
N LEU A 60 -4.09 -4.79 14.81
CA LEU A 60 -4.05 -3.77 13.77
C LEU A 60 -2.62 -3.57 13.26
N PRO A 61 -2.45 -3.11 12.01
CA PRO A 61 -1.14 -2.70 11.53
C PRO A 61 -0.65 -1.44 12.23
N GLY A 62 0.66 -1.38 12.48
CA GLY A 62 1.32 -0.17 12.94
C GLY A 62 1.35 0.91 11.85
N PRO A 63 1.78 2.13 12.19
CA PRO A 63 1.96 3.17 11.20
C PRO A 63 3.05 2.76 10.19
N VAL A 64 2.97 3.30 8.97
CA VAL A 64 4.08 3.16 8.02
C VAL A 64 5.16 4.17 8.40
N GLU A 65 6.40 3.70 8.50
CA GLU A 65 7.57 4.54 8.76
C GLU A 65 8.57 4.53 7.61
N THR A 66 9.48 5.50 7.62
CA THR A 66 10.63 5.58 6.72
C THR A 66 11.92 5.51 7.52
N ASP A 67 12.82 4.62 7.14
CA ASP A 67 14.22 4.66 7.56
C ASP A 67 14.95 5.80 6.81
N PRO A 68 15.38 6.86 7.51
CA PRO A 68 16.06 8.00 6.88
C PRO A 68 17.41 7.63 6.28
N GLU A 69 18.11 6.60 6.79
CA GLU A 69 19.46 6.27 6.33
C GLU A 69 19.44 5.63 4.94
N THR A 70 18.51 4.70 4.73
CA THR A 70 18.36 4.01 3.44
C THR A 70 17.52 4.79 2.43
N CYS A 71 16.64 5.69 2.88
CA CYS A 71 15.81 6.48 1.99
C CYS A 71 16.65 7.43 1.13
N TYR A 72 16.40 7.45 -0.17
CA TYR A 72 17.10 8.31 -1.14
C TYR A 72 16.17 9.27 -1.88
N PHE A 73 14.94 9.45 -1.39
CA PHE A 73 14.02 10.49 -1.84
C PHE A 73 13.60 10.39 -3.31
N CYS A 74 13.35 9.19 -3.83
CA CYS A 74 12.87 9.02 -5.21
C CYS A 74 11.43 9.47 -5.45
N GLY A 75 10.58 9.51 -4.42
CA GLY A 75 9.18 9.92 -4.56
C GLY A 75 8.20 8.80 -4.95
N ILE A 76 8.63 7.55 -5.12
CA ILE A 76 7.70 6.45 -5.47
C ILE A 76 6.58 6.30 -4.43
N CYS A 77 6.90 6.46 -3.14
CA CYS A 77 5.91 6.37 -2.06
C CYS A 77 4.89 7.52 -2.01
N ASP A 78 5.21 8.65 -2.62
CA ASP A 78 4.30 9.77 -2.87
C ASP A 78 3.45 9.44 -4.12
N TYR A 79 4.11 9.11 -5.23
CA TYR A 79 3.48 8.70 -6.49
C TYR A 79 2.38 7.64 -6.35
N ILE A 80 2.62 6.55 -5.59
CA ILE A 80 1.59 5.49 -5.43
C ILE A 80 0.58 5.75 -4.30
N CYS A 81 0.70 6.85 -3.55
CA CYS A 81 -0.05 7.04 -2.32
C CYS A 81 -1.52 7.37 -2.63
N PRO A 82 -2.49 6.50 -2.28
CA PRO A 82 -3.88 6.74 -2.65
C PRO A 82 -4.52 7.85 -1.81
N THR A 83 -3.86 8.37 -0.77
CA THR A 83 -4.45 9.32 0.20
C THR A 83 -3.65 10.62 0.32
N GLY A 84 -2.57 10.77 -0.46
CA GLY A 84 -1.65 11.90 -0.29
C GLY A 84 -1.03 11.96 1.12
N ALA A 85 -0.82 10.81 1.76
CA ALA A 85 -0.20 10.72 3.08
C ALA A 85 1.33 10.89 3.02
N ASN A 86 1.94 10.76 1.85
CA ASN A 86 3.35 11.06 1.62
C ASN A 86 3.44 12.18 0.57
N GLU A 87 4.40 13.09 0.75
CA GLU A 87 4.63 14.21 -0.17
C GLU A 87 6.14 14.47 -0.24
N LEU A 88 6.73 14.37 -1.44
CA LEU A 88 8.13 14.65 -1.69
C LEU A 88 8.32 16.11 -2.09
N LEU A 89 9.09 16.84 -1.30
CA LEU A 89 9.49 18.21 -1.59
C LEU A 89 10.97 18.25 -1.98
N ILE A 90 11.29 18.99 -3.02
CA ILE A 90 12.67 19.30 -3.42
C ILE A 90 12.80 20.82 -3.49
N ASN A 91 13.66 21.37 -2.64
CA ASN A 91 13.78 22.82 -2.44
C ASN A 91 12.41 23.48 -2.14
N ASP A 92 11.67 22.89 -1.21
CA ASP A 92 10.36 23.36 -0.73
C ASP A 92 9.19 23.28 -1.75
N GLU A 93 9.43 22.75 -2.95
CA GLU A 93 8.41 22.53 -3.98
C GLU A 93 8.06 21.05 -4.09
N HIS A 94 6.77 20.73 -4.21
CA HIS A 94 6.31 19.37 -4.50
C HIS A 94 6.78 18.96 -5.90
N LYS A 95 7.68 17.96 -5.96
CA LYS A 95 8.33 17.53 -7.20
C LYS A 95 8.49 16.03 -7.24
N LEU A 96 7.97 15.43 -8.30
CA LEU A 96 8.17 14.02 -8.62
C LEU A 96 9.03 13.94 -9.88
N ILE A 97 10.35 14.14 -9.71
CA ILE A 97 11.33 14.12 -10.81
C ILE A 97 11.22 12.85 -11.66
N ILE A 98 10.88 11.71 -11.04
CA ILE A 98 10.67 10.44 -11.75
C ILE A 98 9.51 10.49 -12.75
N CYS A 99 8.48 11.29 -12.49
CA CYS A 99 7.37 11.55 -13.42
C CYS A 99 7.74 12.64 -14.42
N GLU A 100 8.33 13.75 -13.95
CA GLU A 100 8.76 14.88 -14.80
C GLU A 100 9.75 14.46 -15.90
N ASN A 101 10.67 13.54 -15.58
CA ASN A 101 11.62 12.98 -16.54
C ASN A 101 11.03 11.83 -17.39
N GLY A 102 9.74 11.53 -17.26
CA GLY A 102 9.06 10.48 -18.01
C GLY A 102 9.47 9.05 -17.65
N ALA A 103 10.17 8.83 -16.53
CA ALA A 103 10.57 7.49 -16.09
C ALA A 103 9.36 6.68 -15.60
N LEU A 104 8.40 7.35 -14.95
CA LEU A 104 7.07 6.83 -14.64
C LEU A 104 5.99 7.64 -15.39
N PRO A 105 4.89 7.01 -15.83
CA PRO A 105 3.74 7.72 -16.38
C PRO A 105 3.00 8.52 -15.33
N GLU A 106 2.10 9.39 -15.76
CA GLU A 106 1.07 9.94 -14.91
C GLU A 106 0.01 8.87 -14.58
N LEU A 107 -0.46 8.84 -13.33
CA LEU A 107 -1.56 7.97 -12.93
C LEU A 107 -2.90 8.57 -13.39
N LYS A 108 -3.84 7.70 -13.78
CA LYS A 108 -5.24 8.07 -14.07
C LYS A 108 -6.16 7.51 -12.98
N PRO A 109 -6.09 8.04 -11.73
CA PRO A 109 -6.87 7.50 -10.62
C PRO A 109 -8.36 7.79 -10.77
N ILE A 110 -9.18 6.86 -10.27
CA ILE A 110 -10.61 7.14 -10.02
C ILE A 110 -10.70 7.84 -8.66
N LYS A 111 -11.27 9.05 -8.64
CA LYS A 111 -11.43 9.86 -7.43
C LYS A 111 -12.59 9.32 -6.58
N LEU A 112 -12.29 8.94 -5.34
CA LEU A 112 -13.24 8.38 -4.36
C LEU A 112 -13.16 9.14 -3.04
N LYS A 113 -14.03 8.77 -2.09
CA LYS A 113 -13.97 9.20 -0.69
C LYS A 113 -13.87 8.00 0.23
N SER A 114 -13.04 8.12 1.27
CA SER A 114 -12.97 7.13 2.35
C SER A 114 -14.22 7.17 3.23
N LYS A 115 -14.33 6.21 4.16
CA LYS A 115 -15.33 6.18 5.25
C LYS A 115 -15.30 7.48 6.08
N ALA A 116 -14.12 8.10 6.23
CA ALA A 116 -13.96 9.35 6.96
C ALA A 116 -14.26 10.60 6.12
N GLY A 117 -14.64 10.45 4.83
CA GLY A 117 -14.92 11.56 3.91
C GLY A 117 -13.69 12.13 3.19
N GLU A 118 -12.48 11.67 3.53
CA GLU A 118 -11.22 12.11 2.92
C GLU A 118 -11.08 11.62 1.46
N PRO A 119 -10.44 12.41 0.57
CA PRO A 119 -10.22 12.03 -0.82
C PRO A 119 -9.28 10.82 -0.93
N VAL A 120 -9.64 9.89 -1.82
CA VAL A 120 -8.85 8.69 -2.11
C VAL A 120 -8.74 8.47 -3.61
N ASP A 121 -7.51 8.33 -4.09
CA ASP A 121 -7.17 8.00 -5.46
C ASP A 121 -7.08 6.49 -5.64
N LYS A 122 -8.10 5.91 -6.30
CA LYS A 122 -8.07 4.51 -6.70
C LYS A 122 -7.17 4.37 -7.93
N ILE A 123 -5.95 3.89 -7.69
CA ILE A 123 -4.94 3.65 -8.72
C ILE A 123 -4.86 2.19 -9.18
N LEU A 124 -5.61 1.27 -8.55
CA LEU A 124 -5.53 -0.16 -8.84
C LEU A 124 -6.90 -0.73 -9.22
N GLN A 125 -6.87 -1.72 -10.10
CA GLN A 125 -7.97 -2.63 -10.36
C GLN A 125 -7.60 -4.06 -9.98
N GLY A 126 -8.61 -4.86 -9.67
CA GLY A 126 -8.39 -6.20 -9.15
C GLY A 126 -9.66 -7.02 -8.99
N LYS A 127 -9.46 -8.21 -8.46
CA LYS A 127 -10.52 -9.13 -8.06
C LYS A 127 -10.61 -9.16 -6.54
N ILE A 128 -11.84 -9.11 -6.04
CA ILE A 128 -12.14 -9.35 -4.63
C ILE A 128 -13.38 -10.23 -4.51
N VAL A 129 -13.24 -11.30 -3.73
CA VAL A 129 -14.29 -12.27 -3.40
C VAL A 129 -14.15 -12.61 -1.92
N ILE A 130 -15.25 -12.57 -1.19
CA ILE A 130 -15.35 -13.04 0.20
C ILE A 130 -16.22 -14.28 0.18
N VAL A 131 -15.75 -15.37 0.79
CA VAL A 131 -16.41 -16.68 0.85
C VAL A 131 -17.02 -16.84 2.25
N PRO A 132 -18.34 -16.59 2.42
CA PRO A 132 -18.94 -16.49 3.74
C PRO A 132 -18.95 -17.80 4.52
N SER A 133 -19.01 -18.92 3.81
CA SER A 133 -18.97 -20.27 4.40
C SER A 133 -17.65 -20.60 5.10
N LYS A 134 -16.58 -19.85 4.81
CA LYS A 134 -15.27 -19.96 5.44
C LYS A 134 -15.08 -18.96 6.58
N CYS A 135 -15.99 -17.99 6.73
CA CYS A 135 -15.90 -16.99 7.79
C CYS A 135 -16.23 -17.59 9.16
N PRO A 136 -15.55 -17.17 10.25
CA PRO A 136 -15.99 -17.48 11.60
C PRO A 136 -17.40 -16.94 11.87
N VAL A 137 -18.16 -17.67 12.69
CA VAL A 137 -19.45 -17.20 13.18
C VAL A 137 -19.24 -15.89 13.95
N ASP A 138 -20.17 -14.95 13.80
CA ASP A 138 -20.14 -13.65 14.48
C ASP A 138 -18.97 -12.70 14.13
N CYS A 139 -18.17 -13.00 13.10
CA CYS A 139 -17.06 -12.13 12.68
C CYS A 139 -17.50 -11.00 11.74
N LYS A 140 -17.05 -9.77 11.96
CA LYS A 140 -17.22 -8.65 11.01
C LYS A 140 -15.97 -7.76 10.84
N LEU A 141 -14.79 -8.28 11.21
CA LEU A 141 -13.54 -7.53 11.20
C LEU A 141 -13.23 -6.86 9.87
N CYS A 142 -13.42 -7.57 8.74
CA CYS A 142 -13.17 -6.98 7.42
C CYS A 142 -14.13 -5.85 7.05
N VAL A 143 -15.35 -5.84 7.61
CA VAL A 143 -16.33 -4.76 7.45
C VAL A 143 -15.89 -3.54 8.26
N ASP A 144 -15.60 -3.77 9.54
CA ASP A 144 -15.25 -2.71 10.50
C ASP A 144 -13.97 -1.97 10.08
N GLU A 145 -12.97 -2.72 9.59
CA GLU A 145 -11.63 -2.22 9.25
C GLU A 145 -11.50 -1.77 7.78
N CYS A 146 -12.58 -1.80 7.00
CA CYS A 146 -12.52 -1.35 5.61
C CYS A 146 -12.49 0.18 5.54
N PRO A 147 -11.39 0.82 5.09
CA PRO A 147 -11.30 2.28 5.06
C PRO A 147 -12.23 2.91 4.01
N MET A 148 -12.79 2.11 3.10
CA MET A 148 -13.69 2.54 2.03
C MET A 148 -15.14 2.13 2.29
N GLU A 149 -15.43 1.41 3.38
CA GLU A 149 -16.78 0.94 3.73
C GLU A 149 -17.50 0.19 2.60
N VAL A 150 -16.77 -0.64 1.84
CA VAL A 150 -17.32 -1.31 0.66
C VAL A 150 -17.92 -2.70 0.91
N ILE A 151 -17.82 -3.22 2.13
CA ILE A 151 -18.22 -4.58 2.50
C ILE A 151 -19.43 -4.48 3.44
N GLU A 152 -20.51 -5.18 3.11
CA GLU A 152 -21.73 -5.24 3.90
C GLU A 152 -22.17 -6.70 4.06
N PHE A 153 -22.50 -7.12 5.29
CA PHE A 153 -23.00 -8.47 5.59
C PHE A 153 -24.49 -8.41 5.93
N THR A 154 -25.29 -9.32 5.37
CA THR A 154 -26.74 -9.36 5.65
C THR A 154 -27.08 -9.91 7.03
N SER A 155 -26.18 -10.72 7.61
CA SER A 155 -26.30 -11.27 8.95
C SER A 155 -24.91 -11.69 9.45
N LEU A 156 -24.80 -12.08 10.73
CA LEU A 156 -23.55 -12.59 11.32
C LEU A 156 -23.51 -14.12 11.45
N LYS A 157 -24.45 -14.82 10.80
CA LYS A 157 -24.53 -16.29 10.76
C LYS A 157 -23.68 -16.89 9.62
N LYS A 158 -23.55 -18.22 9.56
CA LYS A 158 -22.75 -18.92 8.51
C LYS A 158 -23.33 -18.76 7.09
N ASP A 159 -24.63 -18.58 6.99
CA ASP A 159 -25.39 -18.38 5.74
C ASP A 159 -25.44 -16.91 5.31
N ARG A 160 -24.66 -16.02 5.93
CA ARG A 160 -24.63 -14.59 5.59
C ARG A 160 -24.32 -14.38 4.11
N LYS A 161 -24.99 -13.40 3.51
CA LYS A 161 -24.67 -12.90 2.18
C LYS A 161 -23.75 -11.70 2.30
N VAL A 162 -22.88 -11.53 1.31
CA VAL A 162 -21.93 -10.42 1.24
C VAL A 162 -22.31 -9.54 0.07
N LYS A 163 -22.54 -8.27 0.36
CA LYS A 163 -22.64 -7.22 -0.64
C LYS A 163 -21.32 -6.45 -0.65
N LEU A 164 -20.78 -6.28 -1.85
CA LEU A 164 -19.44 -5.73 -2.04
C LEU A 164 -19.46 -4.70 -3.17
N ASN A 165 -19.20 -3.43 -2.83
CA ASN A 165 -19.03 -2.38 -3.82
C ASN A 165 -17.60 -2.42 -4.39
N ARG A 166 -17.42 -3.08 -5.54
CA ARG A 166 -16.11 -3.23 -6.19
C ARG A 166 -15.61 -1.94 -6.82
N ASP A 167 -16.51 -1.05 -7.21
CA ASP A 167 -16.17 0.22 -7.85
C ASP A 167 -15.44 1.14 -6.87
N ASN A 168 -15.83 1.10 -5.59
CA ASN A 168 -15.19 1.88 -4.53
C ASN A 168 -14.02 1.13 -3.84
N CYS A 169 -13.83 -0.16 -4.10
CA CYS A 169 -12.72 -0.93 -3.53
C CYS A 169 -11.38 -0.50 -4.16
N ILE A 170 -10.41 -0.11 -3.33
CA ILE A 170 -9.05 0.27 -3.76
C ILE A 170 -8.02 -0.86 -3.67
N TYR A 171 -8.44 -2.07 -3.28
CA TYR A 171 -7.57 -3.26 -3.21
C TYR A 171 -6.38 -3.08 -2.22
N CYS A 172 -6.63 -2.41 -1.09
CA CYS A 172 -5.65 -2.08 -0.05
C CYS A 172 -5.22 -3.25 0.85
N PHE A 173 -5.82 -4.42 0.69
CA PHE A 173 -5.64 -5.59 1.56
C PHE A 173 -6.01 -5.41 3.04
N ALA A 174 -6.65 -4.31 3.46
CA ALA A 174 -7.10 -4.13 4.85
C ALA A 174 -7.94 -5.32 5.33
N CYS A 175 -8.93 -5.73 4.54
CA CYS A 175 -9.78 -6.89 4.85
C CYS A 175 -9.02 -8.22 4.98
N LYS A 176 -7.97 -8.44 4.17
CA LYS A 176 -7.14 -9.65 4.28
C LYS A 176 -6.28 -9.62 5.54
N ARG A 177 -5.78 -8.44 5.93
CA ARG A 177 -4.87 -8.28 7.06
C ARG A 177 -5.55 -8.63 8.40
N VAL A 178 -6.80 -8.24 8.54
CA VAL A 178 -7.58 -8.40 9.78
C VAL A 178 -8.40 -9.70 9.81
N CYS A 179 -8.44 -10.45 8.70
CA CYS A 179 -9.21 -11.68 8.61
C CYS A 179 -8.45 -12.83 9.29
N PRO A 180 -9.07 -13.57 10.24
CA PRO A 180 -8.42 -14.70 10.92
C PRO A 180 -8.10 -15.89 10.01
N VAL A 181 -8.81 -16.00 8.89
CA VAL A 181 -8.67 -17.09 7.89
C VAL A 181 -8.54 -16.51 6.47
N PRO A 182 -7.54 -15.65 6.23
CA PRO A 182 -7.52 -14.74 5.09
C PRO A 182 -7.32 -15.43 3.74
N ASP A 183 -6.72 -16.63 3.73
CA ASP A 183 -6.48 -17.40 2.51
C ASP A 183 -7.64 -18.34 2.17
N GLU A 184 -8.52 -18.61 3.13
CA GLU A 184 -9.72 -19.44 2.93
C GLU A 184 -10.94 -18.59 2.63
N ALA A 185 -11.09 -17.45 3.33
CA ALA A 185 -12.30 -16.63 3.26
C ALA A 185 -12.19 -15.45 2.29
N ILE A 186 -10.99 -15.00 1.92
CA ILE A 186 -10.82 -13.80 1.09
C ILE A 186 -9.88 -14.07 -0.08
N ILE A 187 -10.40 -13.94 -1.29
CA ILE A 187 -9.60 -13.88 -2.52
C ILE A 187 -9.50 -12.40 -2.86
N LEU A 188 -8.29 -11.86 -2.85
CA LEU A 188 -8.02 -10.48 -3.23
C LEU A 188 -6.73 -10.46 -4.03
N ASP A 189 -6.83 -10.01 -5.27
CA ASP A 189 -5.70 -9.90 -6.19
C ASP A 189 -5.80 -8.58 -6.93
N ARG A 190 -4.66 -7.90 -7.08
CA ARG A 190 -4.53 -6.73 -7.95
C ARG A 190 -4.21 -7.25 -9.34
N THR A 191 -4.67 -6.55 -10.37
CA THR A 191 -4.57 -7.01 -11.78
C THR A 191 -3.91 -5.97 -12.67
N ARG A 192 -4.15 -4.69 -12.42
CA ARG A 192 -3.49 -3.59 -13.13
C ARG A 192 -3.47 -2.31 -12.30
N ILE A 193 -2.51 -1.46 -12.62
CA ILE A 193 -2.44 -0.06 -12.19
C ILE A 193 -3.11 0.83 -13.25
N LEU A 194 -3.70 1.94 -12.83
CA LEU A 194 -4.38 2.90 -13.69
C LEU A 194 -3.44 4.07 -13.99
N TYR A 195 -2.93 4.12 -15.22
CA TYR A 195 -1.97 5.13 -15.68
C TYR A 195 -2.29 5.55 -17.11
N ASP A 196 -1.64 6.61 -17.58
CA ASP A 196 -1.79 7.05 -18.95
C ASP A 196 -1.14 6.07 -19.94
N THR A 197 -1.97 5.51 -20.83
CA THR A 197 -1.56 4.54 -21.85
C THR A 197 -1.15 5.18 -23.17
N GLU A 198 -0.99 6.51 -23.22
CA GLU A 198 -0.50 7.22 -24.41
C GLU A 198 0.92 6.81 -24.82
N LYS A 199 1.65 6.08 -23.96
CA LYS A 199 2.91 5.39 -24.26
C LYS A 199 2.75 3.89 -24.03
N GLU A 200 3.31 3.05 -24.90
CA GLU A 200 3.20 1.59 -24.80
C GLU A 200 3.93 1.04 -23.55
N GLU A 201 3.47 -0.10 -22.99
CA GLU A 201 4.03 -0.74 -21.79
C GLU A 201 5.56 -1.00 -21.86
N GLY A 202 6.15 -1.00 -23.06
CA GLY A 202 7.59 -1.15 -23.31
C GLY A 202 8.41 0.15 -23.36
N GLU A 203 7.79 1.32 -23.27
CA GLU A 203 8.47 2.62 -23.35
C GLU A 203 8.89 3.19 -21.98
N PHE A 204 8.41 2.59 -20.89
CA PHE A 204 8.70 3.06 -19.55
C PHE A 204 9.95 2.38 -18.96
N SER A 205 10.59 3.09 -18.04
CA SER A 205 11.84 2.65 -17.41
C SER A 205 11.66 1.33 -16.63
N ASN A 206 12.74 0.57 -16.43
CA ASN A 206 12.74 -0.61 -15.54
C ASN A 206 12.03 -0.36 -14.18
N PRO A 207 12.25 0.79 -13.49
CA PRO A 207 11.48 1.19 -12.31
C PRO A 207 9.96 1.07 -12.44
N PHE A 208 9.37 1.42 -13.58
CA PHE A 208 7.92 1.29 -13.79
C PHE A 208 7.49 -0.17 -13.81
N SER A 209 8.20 -1.00 -14.60
CA SER A 209 7.93 -2.43 -14.67
C SER A 209 8.06 -3.10 -13.30
N ASP A 210 9.03 -2.65 -12.49
CA ASP A 210 9.27 -3.15 -11.14
C ASP A 210 8.18 -2.71 -10.17
N ILE A 211 7.67 -1.48 -10.27
CA ILE A 211 6.52 -1.01 -9.47
C ILE A 211 5.26 -1.80 -9.82
N ILE A 212 4.99 -2.06 -11.10
CA ILE A 212 3.86 -2.89 -11.54
C ILE A 212 3.96 -4.28 -10.92
N LYS A 213 5.10 -4.95 -11.10
CA LYS A 213 5.38 -6.26 -10.50
C LYS A 213 5.22 -6.19 -8.97
N ALA A 214 5.77 -5.16 -8.33
CA ALA A 214 5.72 -4.96 -6.89
C ALA A 214 4.36 -4.51 -6.34
N LEU A 215 3.36 -4.18 -7.17
CA LEU A 215 1.99 -3.94 -6.71
C LEU A 215 1.07 -5.11 -7.01
N ILE A 216 1.30 -5.83 -8.11
CA ILE A 216 0.39 -6.87 -8.63
C ILE A 216 0.82 -8.28 -8.20
N SER A 217 2.10 -8.51 -7.91
CA SER A 217 2.63 -9.84 -7.58
C SER A 217 2.15 -10.39 -6.22
N ILE A 218 2.34 -11.70 -6.06
CA ILE A 218 2.11 -12.42 -4.81
C ILE A 218 3.14 -11.99 -3.74
N GLU A 219 4.38 -11.72 -4.14
CA GLU A 219 5.43 -11.23 -3.23
C GLU A 219 5.08 -9.86 -2.65
N ALA A 220 4.52 -8.98 -3.48
CA ALA A 220 3.99 -7.69 -3.05
C ALA A 220 2.90 -7.82 -1.97
N LYS A 221 1.98 -8.77 -2.17
CA LYS A 221 0.91 -9.09 -1.22
C LYS A 221 1.50 -9.56 0.12
N ALA A 222 2.54 -10.40 0.09
CA ALA A 222 3.23 -10.84 1.31
C ALA A 222 3.93 -9.69 2.07
N LYS A 223 4.66 -8.81 1.36
CA LYS A 223 5.32 -7.64 1.97
C LYS A 223 4.30 -6.63 2.52
N THR A 224 3.21 -6.39 1.79
CA THR A 224 2.14 -5.45 2.19
C THR A 224 1.38 -5.91 3.43
N LEU A 225 1.16 -7.22 3.56
CA LEU A 225 0.39 -7.81 4.66
C LEU A 225 1.15 -7.90 5.98
N GLY A 226 2.49 -7.74 5.98
CA GLY A 226 3.31 -7.65 7.19
C GLY A 226 3.21 -8.89 8.11
N GLY A 227 4.20 -9.79 8.04
CA GLY A 227 4.68 -10.56 9.20
C GLY A 227 3.78 -11.61 9.91
N LEU A 228 2.45 -11.59 9.81
CA LEU A 228 1.58 -12.58 10.48
C LEU A 228 1.13 -13.72 9.54
N ALA A 229 1.01 -13.46 8.23
CA ALA A 229 0.79 -14.50 7.21
C ALA A 229 2.10 -15.03 6.58
N ALA A 230 3.18 -14.24 6.62
CA ALA A 230 4.46 -14.59 6.01
C ALA A 230 5.18 -15.79 6.67
N ARG A 231 4.78 -16.19 7.89
CA ARG A 231 5.36 -17.36 8.59
C ARG A 231 4.80 -18.71 8.14
N LYS A 232 3.56 -18.78 7.64
CA LYS A 232 2.94 -20.05 7.17
C LYS A 232 3.01 -20.26 5.66
N SER A 233 3.01 -19.19 4.86
CA SER A 233 3.09 -19.30 3.39
C SER A 233 4.49 -19.59 2.85
N ASN A 234 5.54 -19.10 3.53
CA ASN A 234 6.93 -19.28 3.08
C ASN A 234 7.46 -20.72 3.26
N LEU A 235 6.91 -21.51 4.18
CA LEU A 235 7.26 -22.94 4.27
C LEU A 235 6.69 -23.72 3.08
N ARG A 236 5.41 -23.50 2.75
CA ARG A 236 4.70 -24.27 1.73
C ARG A 236 5.14 -23.95 0.30
N ILE A 237 5.55 -22.71 0.02
CA ILE A 237 6.11 -22.33 -1.28
C ILE A 237 7.53 -22.88 -1.46
N LYS A 238 8.35 -22.93 -0.39
CA LYS A 238 9.68 -23.56 -0.43
C LYS A 238 9.64 -25.08 -0.55
N GLU A 239 8.55 -25.73 -0.14
CA GLU A 239 8.32 -27.17 -0.34
C GLU A 239 7.87 -27.44 -1.79
N LEU A 240 6.90 -26.69 -2.31
CA LEU A 240 6.41 -26.83 -3.69
C LEU A 240 7.45 -26.52 -4.78
N LEU A 241 8.44 -25.68 -4.49
CA LEU A 241 9.55 -25.39 -5.41
C LEU A 241 10.67 -26.44 -5.36
N ARG A 242 10.75 -27.25 -4.29
CA ARG A 242 11.72 -28.34 -4.15
C ARG A 242 11.21 -29.68 -4.70
N GLU A 243 9.91 -29.80 -4.95
CA GLU A 243 9.30 -30.99 -5.58
C GLU A 243 9.30 -30.92 -7.12
N LYS A 244 9.91 -29.87 -7.71
CA LYS A 244 10.02 -29.67 -9.17
C LYS A 244 11.46 -29.59 -9.69
N GLU A 245 12.44 -29.96 -8.87
CA GLU A 245 13.81 -30.28 -9.27
C GLU A 245 14.06 -31.79 -9.09
#